data_AF-A0A263D0J1-F1
#
_entry.id   AF-A0A263D0J1-F1
#
_cell.length_a   1.000
_cell.length_b   1.000
_cell.length_c   1.000
_cell.angle_alpha   90.00
_cell.angle_beta   90.00
_cell.angle_gamma   90.00
#
_symmetry.space_group_name_H-M   'P 1'
#
loop_
_entity.id
_entity.type
_entity.pdbx_description
1 polymer ?
#
loop_
_entity_poly.entity_id
_entity_poly.type
_entity_poly.pdbx_seq_one_letter_code
_entity_poly.pdbx_strand_id
1 'polypeptide(L)'
;MAGTAGDPGDRLHHLARRLQHARLGGAGVPAVHALHPDRGPRAGALRLAARRTGDPAAPPLVRQLPLCLHRVLHRVQEPCRPRLPAQGAHRRAQVGDHPAAGSGPGGERVSGAPNGPAPNGTTAGAPAKTRYQLDVYRALAATAVAVFHAYQFNRTGEWPLEGTVWHELLLGTDMFVAMFFVLSGFLLGIPVARAALGDSPPRPARVFLAKRVARLVPAYFAVVLIVWTLTNPELPGNWQDLVLHLTFTHVYSDTYIFWTDGPAWSLADEMHFYLLLAILGPLAYKACRRLASRRARLAVLLGGVGTLAAASLTYKIVAGFVNDVPKDAWSVWFGPVAKLDLFAIGLLMAVAAAGGVRLNQRWKRAASAICGAGLIVVAHLTKPPGNQPEVFMHTIVATGCALVIASTTLIPGAPPRLLSWRPLVTVGLASYSLYLWHEPILRLLGTSGLLPEKGSGWAFGVTAVLLLALAIPVALISYHAIEKTGMKLAATLDSRGRARDYYPGHAVHV
;
A
#
# COMPACT_ATOMS: atom_id res chain seq x y z
N MET A 1 66.73 -5.33 32.34
CA MET A 1 66.02 -5.48 33.64
C MET A 1 65.39 -4.11 33.91
N ALA A 2 64.09 -3.93 33.70
CA ALA A 2 62.96 -4.35 34.55
C ALA A 2 62.88 -3.51 35.85
N GLY A 3 61.78 -2.79 36.15
CA GLY A 3 60.56 -2.61 35.36
C GLY A 3 59.47 -1.72 36.00
N THR A 4 58.32 -1.65 35.32
CA THR A 4 56.97 -1.28 35.79
C THR A 4 56.69 0.10 36.41
N ALA A 5 55.98 0.94 35.65
CA ALA A 5 55.03 1.93 36.16
C ALA A 5 53.65 1.65 35.52
N GLY A 6 52.57 1.69 36.30
CA GLY A 6 51.24 1.19 35.93
C GLY A 6 50.32 2.20 35.22
N ASP A 7 49.34 1.65 34.48
CA ASP A 7 48.45 2.33 33.53
C ASP A 7 47.19 2.96 34.20
N PRO A 8 46.60 4.06 33.70
CA PRO A 8 45.51 4.79 34.37
C PRO A 8 44.11 4.11 34.39
N GLY A 9 43.97 2.86 33.96
CA GLY A 9 42.66 2.19 33.80
C GLY A 9 41.89 1.88 35.10
N ASP A 10 42.57 1.67 36.22
CA ASP A 10 41.95 1.06 37.41
C ASP A 10 41.05 1.99 38.25
N ARG A 11 41.10 3.32 38.06
CA ARG A 11 40.34 4.25 38.92
C ARG A 11 38.86 4.39 38.55
N LEU A 12 38.43 3.94 37.37
CA LEU A 12 37.02 3.98 36.95
C LEU A 12 36.22 2.72 37.37
N HIS A 13 36.85 1.55 37.44
CA HIS A 13 36.18 0.31 37.86
C HIS A 13 35.81 0.26 39.35
N HIS A 14 36.50 1.01 40.21
CA HIS A 14 36.21 1.07 41.65
C HIS A 14 35.03 1.96 42.03
N LEU A 15 34.64 2.93 41.19
CA LEU A 15 33.49 3.81 41.48
C LEU A 15 32.16 3.11 41.19
N ALA A 16 32.07 2.32 40.12
CA ALA A 16 30.85 1.62 39.70
C ALA A 16 30.38 0.58 40.75
N ARG A 17 31.30 -0.18 41.36
CA ARG A 17 30.94 -1.22 42.35
C ARG A 17 30.40 -0.66 43.68
N ARG A 18 30.66 0.61 44.02
CA ARG A 18 30.17 1.24 45.26
C ARG A 18 28.72 1.71 45.20
N LEU A 19 28.10 1.79 44.01
CA LEU A 19 26.70 2.20 43.86
C LEU A 19 25.71 1.03 43.79
N GLN A 20 26.17 -0.22 43.58
CA GLN A 20 25.30 -1.40 43.52
C GLN A 20 25.02 -2.08 44.87
N HIS A 21 25.67 -1.68 45.97
CA HIS A 21 25.49 -2.29 47.29
C HIS A 21 24.67 -1.47 48.30
N ALA A 22 24.15 -0.29 47.92
CA ALA A 22 23.51 0.65 48.84
C ALA A 22 21.98 0.67 48.75
N ARG A 23 21.30 -0.50 48.72
CA ARG A 23 19.82 -0.54 48.73
C ARG A 23 19.14 -1.85 49.22
N LEU A 24 19.63 -2.48 50.28
CA LEU A 24 18.85 -3.46 51.06
C LEU A 24 19.13 -3.36 52.57
N GLY A 25 18.07 -3.38 53.38
CA GLY A 25 18.07 -3.34 54.85
C GLY A 25 17.82 -1.95 55.47
N GLY A 26 16.82 -1.70 56.32
CA GLY A 26 15.67 -2.54 56.71
C GLY A 26 15.11 -2.20 58.10
N ALA A 27 13.85 -1.72 58.18
CA ALA A 27 12.93 -1.68 59.34
C ALA A 27 11.62 -0.98 58.89
N GLY A 28 10.40 -1.33 59.30
CA GLY A 28 9.95 -2.40 60.21
C GLY A 28 8.50 -2.85 59.93
N VAL A 29 8.06 -3.84 60.70
CA VAL A 29 6.86 -4.71 60.54
C VAL A 29 5.81 -4.29 61.61
N PRO A 30 4.47 -4.41 61.42
CA PRO A 30 3.79 -5.70 61.61
C PRO A 30 2.64 -6.07 60.66
N ALA A 31 2.52 -7.39 60.45
CA ALA A 31 1.36 -8.08 59.89
C ALA A 31 0.65 -8.89 61.00
N VAL A 32 -0.61 -9.29 60.78
CA VAL A 32 -1.41 -10.10 61.73
C VAL A 32 -2.19 -11.19 60.98
N HIS A 33 -2.06 -12.44 61.46
CA HIS A 33 -2.77 -13.70 61.11
C HIS A 33 -2.78 -14.14 59.61
N ALA A 34 -2.22 -15.28 59.15
CA ALA A 34 -1.93 -16.62 59.68
C ALA A 34 -3.11 -17.62 59.69
N LEU A 35 -3.05 -18.66 58.83
CA LEU A 35 -3.05 -20.09 59.20
C LEU A 35 -2.84 -21.04 57.97
N HIS A 36 -2.16 -22.16 58.21
CA HIS A 36 -1.79 -23.29 57.30
C HIS A 36 -2.65 -24.55 57.71
N PRO A 37 -2.44 -25.81 57.26
CA PRO A 37 -1.67 -26.39 56.12
C PRO A 37 -2.39 -27.55 55.34
N ASP A 38 -1.72 -28.05 54.28
CA ASP A 38 -1.63 -29.44 53.76
C ASP A 38 -2.84 -30.37 53.53
N ARG A 39 -2.92 -30.94 52.30
CA ARG A 39 -2.67 -32.38 52.02
C ARG A 39 -2.61 -32.72 50.52
N GLY A 40 -1.86 -33.78 50.20
CA GLY A 40 -1.54 -34.21 48.82
C GLY A 40 -2.62 -35.06 48.09
N PRO A 41 -2.30 -35.55 46.87
CA PRO A 41 -3.30 -35.96 45.89
C PRO A 41 -3.75 -37.43 46.01
N ARG A 42 -5.00 -37.71 45.61
CA ARG A 42 -5.48 -39.07 45.31
C ARG A 42 -6.41 -39.11 44.10
N ALA A 43 -6.19 -40.10 43.25
CA ALA A 43 -7.14 -40.54 42.24
C ALA A 43 -8.29 -41.34 42.89
N GLY A 44 -9.47 -41.34 42.26
CA GLY A 44 -10.62 -42.13 42.71
C GLY A 44 -11.84 -41.92 41.82
N ALA A 45 -12.16 -42.90 40.98
CA ALA A 45 -13.33 -42.86 40.11
C ALA A 45 -14.58 -43.43 40.82
N LEU A 46 -15.70 -42.71 40.75
CA LEU A 46 -17.09 -43.18 40.91
C LEU A 46 -18.00 -42.06 40.38
N ARG A 47 -19.18 -42.25 39.77
CA ARG A 47 -19.85 -43.34 39.05
C ARG A 47 -21.30 -42.85 38.87
N LEU A 48 -21.88 -43.12 37.69
CA LEU A 48 -23.30 -43.46 37.47
C LEU A 48 -24.45 -42.40 37.53
N ALA A 49 -25.30 -42.57 36.50
CA ALA A 49 -26.75 -42.32 36.42
C ALA A 49 -27.21 -40.85 36.19
N ALA A 50 -28.31 -40.58 35.46
CA ALA A 50 -29.36 -41.50 34.98
C ALA A 50 -30.07 -41.01 33.69
N ARG A 51 -30.59 -41.96 32.87
CA ARG A 51 -31.88 -41.93 32.10
C ARG A 51 -32.13 -40.79 31.08
N ARG A 52 -32.91 -40.95 29.99
CA ARG A 52 -33.36 -42.06 29.10
C ARG A 52 -34.14 -41.38 27.94
N THR A 53 -34.54 -42.13 26.91
CA THR A 53 -35.39 -41.72 25.75
C THR A 53 -34.69 -40.76 24.75
N GLY A 54 -34.79 -40.94 23.43
CA GLY A 54 -35.36 -42.04 22.65
C GLY A 54 -34.97 -41.88 21.16
N ASP A 55 -35.05 -42.97 20.39
CA ASP A 55 -34.86 -43.01 18.93
C ASP A 55 -36.20 -43.53 18.35
N PRO A 56 -36.73 -42.99 17.24
CA PRO A 56 -36.18 -43.31 15.91
C PRO A 56 -36.17 -42.14 14.90
N ALA A 57 -35.19 -42.11 13.98
CA ALA A 57 -35.41 -42.16 12.51
C ALA A 57 -34.20 -41.67 11.68
N ALA A 58 -34.05 -42.26 10.48
CA ALA A 58 -33.20 -41.78 9.40
C ALA A 58 -33.89 -42.06 8.04
N PRO A 59 -33.52 -41.42 6.91
CA PRO A 59 -32.75 -40.18 6.70
C PRO A 59 -33.59 -39.14 5.89
N PRO A 60 -33.01 -38.03 5.38
CA PRO A 60 -32.36 -38.11 4.05
C PRO A 60 -31.03 -37.34 3.93
N LEU A 61 -30.20 -37.73 2.95
CA LEU A 61 -29.04 -36.94 2.52
C LEU A 61 -29.48 -35.61 1.90
N VAL A 62 -29.12 -34.47 2.50
CA VAL A 62 -28.85 -33.19 1.81
C VAL A 62 -27.92 -32.34 2.71
N ARG A 63 -26.98 -31.59 2.08
CA ARG A 63 -26.03 -30.61 2.69
C ARG A 63 -24.93 -31.15 3.62
N GLN A 64 -23.83 -31.61 3.00
CA GLN A 64 -22.48 -31.48 3.60
C GLN A 64 -21.68 -30.39 2.87
N LEU A 65 -21.95 -29.14 3.26
CA LEU A 65 -21.18 -27.91 2.98
C LEU A 65 -21.94 -26.81 3.74
N PRO A 66 -21.39 -26.08 4.74
CA PRO A 66 -19.96 -25.76 4.91
C PRO A 66 -19.45 -25.84 6.38
N LEU A 67 -18.60 -26.83 6.72
CA LEU A 67 -17.86 -26.82 8.01
C LEU A 67 -16.34 -26.65 7.85
N CYS A 68 -15.80 -26.85 6.64
CA CYS A 68 -14.37 -26.70 6.36
C CYS A 68 -13.91 -25.24 6.20
N LEU A 69 -14.82 -24.30 5.89
CA LEU A 69 -14.47 -22.88 5.69
C LEU A 69 -14.17 -22.16 7.03
N HIS A 70 -14.85 -22.56 8.10
CA HIS A 70 -14.89 -21.86 9.40
C HIS A 70 -13.55 -21.92 10.19
N ARG A 71 -12.73 -22.97 10.02
CA ARG A 71 -11.47 -23.14 10.79
C ARG A 71 -10.19 -22.72 10.05
N VAL A 72 -10.28 -22.30 8.79
CA VAL A 72 -9.11 -22.16 7.90
C VAL A 72 -8.57 -20.73 7.80
N LEU A 73 -9.42 -19.71 7.98
CA LEU A 73 -9.04 -18.30 7.78
C LEU A 73 -8.18 -17.72 8.91
N HIS A 74 -8.28 -18.24 10.13
CA HIS A 74 -7.61 -17.66 11.31
C HIS A 74 -6.12 -18.02 11.45
N ARG A 75 -5.60 -18.93 10.62
CA ARG A 75 -4.28 -19.59 10.81
C ARG A 75 -3.10 -18.96 10.07
N VAL A 76 -3.30 -17.84 9.38
CA VAL A 76 -2.28 -17.21 8.51
C VAL A 76 -1.54 -16.05 9.20
N GLN A 77 -1.92 -15.67 10.42
CA GLN A 77 -1.42 -14.47 11.11
C GLN A 77 -0.31 -14.71 12.15
N GLU A 78 0.13 -15.94 12.43
CA GLU A 78 1.18 -16.23 13.42
C GLU A 78 2.43 -16.92 12.85
N PRO A 79 3.64 -16.46 13.20
CA PRO A 79 4.87 -17.20 12.94
C PRO A 79 5.23 -18.16 14.10
N CYS A 80 5.31 -19.47 13.82
CA CYS A 80 6.48 -20.36 14.06
C CYS A 80 6.18 -21.82 14.52
N ARG A 81 7.06 -22.73 14.07
CA ARG A 81 7.44 -24.07 14.58
C ARG A 81 6.71 -25.36 14.08
N PRO A 82 7.45 -26.51 14.02
CA PRO A 82 7.20 -27.56 13.02
C PRO A 82 6.83 -28.95 13.59
N ARG A 83 6.32 -29.86 12.73
CA ARG A 83 6.43 -31.32 12.89
C ARG A 83 6.21 -32.11 11.58
N LEU A 84 6.68 -33.36 11.59
CA LEU A 84 7.04 -34.24 10.45
C LEU A 84 5.88 -35.17 9.96
N PRO A 85 6.05 -36.00 8.88
CA PRO A 85 5.04 -36.13 7.81
C PRO A 85 4.28 -37.48 7.72
N ALA A 86 3.31 -37.53 6.79
CA ALA A 86 2.76 -38.74 6.15
C ALA A 86 2.45 -38.40 4.66
N GLN A 87 3.11 -39.00 3.67
CA GLN A 87 2.81 -40.29 3.02
C GLN A 87 1.43 -40.38 2.32
N GLY A 88 1.40 -40.66 1.00
CA GLY A 88 0.17 -41.21 0.37
C GLY A 88 -0.14 -40.96 -1.12
N ALA A 89 0.70 -41.45 -2.04
CA ALA A 89 0.30 -42.18 -3.27
C ALA A 89 -0.74 -41.66 -4.31
N HIS A 90 -0.31 -41.67 -5.59
CA HIS A 90 -1.00 -42.26 -6.79
C HIS A 90 -2.32 -41.64 -7.37
N ARG A 91 -2.66 -41.73 -8.67
CA ARG A 91 -1.92 -41.93 -9.97
C ARG A 91 -2.95 -41.80 -11.13
N ARG A 92 -2.56 -41.28 -12.32
CA ARG A 92 -3.23 -41.44 -13.66
C ARG A 92 -4.65 -40.83 -13.83
N ALA A 93 -5.18 -40.56 -15.04
CA ALA A 93 -4.61 -40.40 -16.40
C ALA A 93 -5.60 -39.61 -17.30
N GLN A 94 -5.16 -39.19 -18.50
CA GLN A 94 -5.90 -38.37 -19.46
C GLN A 94 -6.75 -39.15 -20.49
N VAL A 95 -7.75 -38.45 -21.04
CA VAL A 95 -8.46 -38.63 -22.33
C VAL A 95 -8.74 -37.18 -22.81
N GLY A 96 -8.78 -36.78 -24.08
CA GLY A 96 -8.49 -37.39 -25.38
C GLY A 96 -8.93 -36.43 -26.51
N ASP A 97 -8.17 -36.39 -27.61
CA ASP A 97 -8.55 -36.04 -29.00
C ASP A 97 -9.40 -34.79 -29.39
N HIS A 98 -8.70 -33.82 -30.02
CA HIS A 98 -8.82 -33.45 -31.46
C HIS A 98 -10.11 -32.74 -32.05
N PRO A 99 -10.03 -32.09 -33.25
CA PRO A 99 -10.51 -30.69 -33.35
C PRO A 99 -11.35 -30.30 -34.60
N ALA A 100 -11.61 -28.99 -34.69
CA ALA A 100 -11.66 -28.14 -35.89
C ALA A 100 -12.95 -28.04 -36.76
N ALA A 101 -13.36 -26.79 -36.95
CA ALA A 101 -14.12 -26.22 -38.07
C ALA A 101 -13.60 -24.77 -38.26
N GLY A 102 -13.71 -24.08 -39.39
CA GLY A 102 -14.27 -24.37 -40.71
C GLY A 102 -14.36 -23.03 -41.45
N SER A 103 -13.80 -22.90 -42.66
CA SER A 103 -13.57 -21.61 -43.33
C SER A 103 -14.55 -21.34 -44.49
N GLY A 104 -14.86 -20.06 -44.72
CA GLY A 104 -15.72 -19.58 -45.82
C GLY A 104 -15.44 -18.10 -46.15
N PRO A 105 -15.23 -17.68 -47.42
CA PRO A 105 -14.74 -16.34 -47.76
C PRO A 105 -15.68 -15.47 -48.63
N GLY A 106 -15.33 -14.17 -48.80
CA GLY A 106 -15.60 -13.39 -50.03
C GLY A 106 -16.37 -12.08 -49.86
N GLY A 107 -15.90 -10.99 -50.51
CA GLY A 107 -16.67 -9.73 -50.64
C GLY A 107 -15.86 -8.45 -50.91
N GLU A 108 -15.67 -8.09 -52.18
CA GLU A 108 -15.28 -6.72 -52.63
C GLU A 108 -16.54 -5.96 -53.13
N ARG A 109 -16.57 -4.64 -53.45
CA ARG A 109 -15.54 -3.58 -53.63
C ARG A 109 -16.21 -2.19 -53.39
N VAL A 110 -15.52 -1.07 -53.70
CA VAL A 110 -15.98 0.16 -54.42
C VAL A 110 -15.38 1.47 -53.85
N SER A 111 -15.12 2.44 -54.75
CA SER A 111 -14.43 3.72 -54.56
C SER A 111 -15.20 4.87 -55.27
N GLY A 112 -15.08 6.12 -54.78
CA GLY A 112 -15.61 7.33 -55.44
C GLY A 112 -15.23 8.63 -54.71
N ALA A 113 -14.83 9.68 -55.46
CA ALA A 113 -14.31 10.99 -55.00
C ALA A 113 -15.41 12.11 -55.12
N PRO A 114 -15.19 13.47 -55.01
CA PRO A 114 -13.96 14.28 -55.14
C PRO A 114 -13.79 15.49 -54.15
N ASN A 115 -12.90 16.43 -54.51
CA ASN A 115 -12.28 17.50 -53.69
C ASN A 115 -13.13 18.76 -53.35
N GLY A 116 -12.74 19.46 -52.28
CA GLY A 116 -12.98 20.90 -52.06
C GLY A 116 -12.14 21.45 -50.88
N PRO A 117 -11.40 22.58 -51.03
CA PRO A 117 -10.56 23.12 -49.95
C PRO A 117 -11.35 24.06 -49.01
N ALA A 118 -11.46 23.69 -47.73
CA ALA A 118 -12.04 24.55 -46.69
C ALA A 118 -10.96 25.46 -46.04
N PRO A 119 -11.31 26.71 -45.64
CA PRO A 119 -10.33 27.72 -45.26
C PRO A 119 -9.66 27.46 -43.90
N ASN A 120 -8.38 27.86 -43.79
CA ASN A 120 -7.55 27.75 -42.59
C ASN A 120 -8.03 28.68 -41.44
N GLY A 121 -9.04 28.23 -40.71
CA GLY A 121 -9.37 28.78 -39.39
C GLY A 121 -8.41 28.27 -38.33
N THR A 122 -7.28 28.95 -38.10
CA THR A 122 -6.35 28.68 -37.01
C THR A 122 -6.97 29.03 -35.65
N THR A 123 -7.84 28.15 -35.16
CA THR A 123 -8.25 28.15 -33.75
C THR A 123 -7.00 28.04 -32.89
N ALA A 124 -6.70 29.11 -32.14
CA ALA A 124 -5.58 29.14 -31.23
C ALA A 124 -5.74 28.03 -30.18
N GLY A 125 -5.00 26.94 -30.36
CA GLY A 125 -5.19 25.72 -29.60
C GLY A 125 -5.00 25.99 -28.11
N ALA A 126 -6.06 25.76 -27.32
CA ALA A 126 -5.98 25.85 -25.86
C ALA A 126 -4.78 25.03 -25.35
N PRO A 127 -3.92 25.58 -24.48
CA PRO A 127 -2.62 25.01 -24.18
C PRO A 127 -2.76 23.55 -23.73
N ALA A 128 -2.12 22.66 -24.48
CA ALA A 128 -2.26 21.22 -24.32
C ALA A 128 -1.97 20.83 -22.86
N LYS A 129 -2.98 20.28 -22.18
CA LYS A 129 -2.86 19.83 -20.79
C LYS A 129 -1.76 18.78 -20.71
N THR A 130 -0.59 19.15 -20.18
CA THR A 130 0.54 18.25 -19.99
C THR A 130 0.12 17.06 -19.12
N ARG A 131 -0.14 15.93 -19.76
CA ARG A 131 -0.54 14.68 -19.09
C ARG A 131 0.72 13.87 -18.82
N TYR A 132 1.14 13.86 -17.55
CA TYR A 132 2.23 13.00 -17.10
C TYR A 132 1.81 11.53 -17.27
N GLN A 133 2.57 10.77 -18.07
CA GLN A 133 2.37 9.33 -18.23
C GLN A 133 2.99 8.61 -17.03
N LEU A 134 2.18 8.42 -15.99
CA LEU A 134 2.60 7.79 -14.72
C LEU A 134 1.97 6.42 -14.52
N ASP A 135 1.06 6.00 -15.41
CA ASP A 135 0.32 4.75 -15.30
C ASP A 135 1.28 3.54 -15.27
N VAL A 136 2.37 3.57 -16.04
CA VAL A 136 3.40 2.51 -16.01
C VAL A 136 4.10 2.41 -14.66
N TYR A 137 4.42 3.51 -13.99
CA TYR A 137 4.98 3.46 -12.62
C TYR A 137 3.98 2.82 -11.65
N ARG A 138 2.69 3.18 -11.76
CA ARG A 138 1.63 2.57 -10.95
C ARG A 138 1.47 1.07 -11.20
N ALA A 139 1.60 0.62 -12.45
CA ALA A 139 1.59 -0.79 -12.80
C ALA A 139 2.78 -1.53 -12.17
N LEU A 140 3.99 -0.98 -12.28
CA LEU A 140 5.19 -1.56 -11.68
C LEU A 140 5.07 -1.68 -10.16
N ALA A 141 4.59 -0.65 -9.46
CA ALA A 141 4.38 -0.71 -8.00
C ALA A 141 3.32 -1.75 -7.60
N ALA A 142 2.15 -1.77 -8.26
CA ALA A 142 1.08 -2.72 -7.93
C ALA A 142 1.53 -4.17 -8.16
N THR A 143 2.22 -4.44 -9.27
CA THR A 143 2.75 -5.78 -9.58
C THR A 143 3.87 -6.17 -8.61
N ALA A 144 4.77 -5.26 -8.24
CA ALA A 144 5.83 -5.53 -7.27
C ALA A 144 5.27 -5.92 -5.89
N VAL A 145 4.28 -5.18 -5.37
CA VAL A 145 3.64 -5.51 -4.10
C VAL A 145 2.84 -6.83 -4.17
N ALA A 146 2.16 -7.12 -5.29
CA ALA A 146 1.49 -8.40 -5.46
C ALA A 146 2.47 -9.59 -5.48
N VAL A 147 3.63 -9.43 -6.12
CA VAL A 147 4.72 -10.43 -6.10
C VAL A 147 5.33 -10.57 -4.71
N PHE A 148 5.50 -9.47 -3.96
CA PHE A 148 5.93 -9.50 -2.56
C PHE A 148 4.98 -10.33 -1.69
N HIS A 149 3.67 -10.09 -1.77
CA HIS A 149 2.70 -10.86 -0.99
C HIS A 149 2.66 -12.34 -1.40
N ALA A 150 2.83 -12.67 -2.69
CA ALA A 150 3.00 -14.07 -3.12
C ALA A 150 4.28 -14.72 -2.53
N TYR A 151 5.36 -13.95 -2.37
CA TYR A 151 6.60 -14.41 -1.73
C TYR A 151 6.42 -14.61 -0.22
N GLN A 152 5.84 -13.62 0.46
CA GLN A 152 5.51 -13.67 1.90
C GLN A 152 4.56 -14.82 2.22
N PHE A 153 3.54 -15.05 1.40
CA PHE A 153 2.58 -16.15 1.57
C PHE A 153 3.25 -17.52 1.53
N ASN A 154 4.35 -17.68 0.79
CA ASN A 154 5.08 -18.94 0.67
C ASN A 154 6.08 -19.21 1.81
N ARG A 155 6.25 -18.28 2.77
CA ARG A 155 7.14 -18.44 3.92
C ARG A 155 6.64 -19.54 4.88
N THR A 156 7.53 -20.41 5.35
CA THR A 156 7.22 -21.53 6.27
C THR A 156 8.15 -21.53 7.50
N GLY A 157 8.43 -20.33 8.02
CA GLY A 157 9.51 -20.06 8.97
C GLY A 157 10.66 -19.34 8.27
N GLU A 158 11.42 -20.08 7.48
CA GLU A 158 12.38 -19.56 6.49
C GLU A 158 11.67 -19.05 5.24
N TRP A 159 12.35 -18.18 4.48
CA TRP A 159 11.85 -17.61 3.23
C TRP A 159 12.16 -18.51 2.02
N PRO A 160 11.29 -18.56 0.99
CA PRO A 160 11.41 -19.53 -0.11
C PRO A 160 12.68 -19.48 -0.97
N LEU A 161 13.50 -18.43 -0.80
CA LEU A 161 14.73 -18.18 -1.57
C LEU A 161 15.85 -17.63 -0.65
N GLU A 162 15.75 -17.84 0.66
CA GLU A 162 16.66 -17.30 1.68
C GLU A 162 18.14 -17.60 1.34
N GLY A 163 19.04 -16.64 1.60
CA GLY A 163 20.45 -16.74 1.22
C GLY A 163 20.77 -16.52 -0.27
N THR A 164 19.78 -16.19 -1.12
CA THR A 164 20.02 -15.85 -2.54
C THR A 164 19.83 -14.36 -2.83
N VAL A 165 20.45 -13.85 -3.90
CA VAL A 165 20.23 -12.47 -4.38
C VAL A 165 18.75 -12.15 -4.70
N TRP A 166 17.96 -13.18 -5.02
CA TRP A 166 16.54 -13.03 -5.29
C TRP A 166 15.72 -12.76 -4.02
N HIS A 167 16.14 -13.27 -2.86
CA HIS A 167 15.51 -12.96 -1.57
C HIS A 167 15.65 -11.48 -1.24
N GLU A 168 16.87 -10.94 -1.33
CA GLU A 168 17.14 -9.51 -1.08
C GLU A 168 16.35 -8.59 -2.03
N LEU A 169 16.26 -8.97 -3.31
CA LEU A 169 15.47 -8.23 -4.28
C LEU A 169 13.96 -8.26 -3.94
N LEU A 170 13.43 -9.42 -3.57
CA LEU A 170 12.01 -9.57 -3.23
C LEU A 170 11.67 -8.88 -1.90
N LEU A 171 12.53 -8.94 -0.89
CA LEU A 171 12.34 -8.31 0.42
C LEU A 171 12.33 -6.77 0.42
N GLY A 172 12.61 -6.13 -0.72
CA GLY A 172 12.41 -4.70 -0.93
C GLY A 172 11.31 -4.35 -1.96
N THR A 173 10.62 -5.36 -2.53
CA THR A 173 9.51 -5.09 -3.46
C THR A 173 8.26 -4.52 -2.77
N ASP A 174 8.11 -4.75 -1.45
CA ASP A 174 7.15 -4.09 -0.56
C ASP A 174 7.33 -2.57 -0.53
N MET A 175 8.59 -2.11 -0.52
CA MET A 175 8.96 -0.70 -0.41
C MET A 175 8.48 0.14 -1.61
N PHE A 176 8.09 -0.49 -2.73
CA PHE A 176 7.46 0.21 -3.85
C PHE A 176 6.07 0.77 -3.52
N VAL A 177 5.48 0.43 -2.36
CA VAL A 177 4.36 1.19 -1.79
C VAL A 177 4.72 2.68 -1.62
N ALA A 178 5.99 2.98 -1.31
CA ALA A 178 6.47 4.36 -1.21
C ALA A 178 6.37 5.12 -2.54
N MET A 179 6.43 4.43 -3.68
CA MET A 179 6.23 5.04 -4.99
C MET A 179 4.78 5.53 -5.18
N PHE A 180 3.77 4.88 -4.58
CA PHE A 180 2.39 5.39 -4.63
C PHE A 180 2.27 6.73 -3.88
N PHE A 181 2.82 6.84 -2.67
CA PHE A 181 2.81 8.10 -1.92
C PHE A 181 3.52 9.24 -2.65
N VAL A 182 4.67 8.97 -3.28
CA VAL A 182 5.38 9.94 -4.13
C VAL A 182 4.54 10.36 -5.34
N LEU A 183 3.93 9.41 -6.06
CA LEU A 183 3.07 9.69 -7.21
C LEU A 183 1.81 10.48 -6.82
N SER A 184 1.22 10.16 -5.67
CA SER A 184 0.05 10.86 -5.13
C SER A 184 0.41 12.28 -4.67
N GLY A 185 1.51 12.46 -3.94
CA GLY A 185 2.04 13.79 -3.60
C GLY A 185 2.35 14.62 -4.84
N PHE A 186 2.97 14.03 -5.87
CA PHE A 186 3.29 14.72 -7.12
C PHE A 186 2.05 15.16 -7.90
N LEU A 187 1.15 14.22 -8.22
CA LEU A 187 -0.05 14.48 -9.02
C LEU A 187 -1.02 15.46 -8.36
N LEU A 188 -1.05 15.48 -7.02
CA LEU A 188 -1.91 16.37 -6.24
C LEU A 188 -1.25 17.71 -5.93
N GLY A 189 0.05 17.71 -5.68
CA GLY A 189 0.83 18.92 -5.46
C GLY A 189 0.86 19.83 -6.68
N ILE A 190 0.94 19.30 -7.91
CA ILE A 190 1.06 20.12 -9.13
C ILE A 190 -0.04 21.19 -9.26
N PRO A 191 -1.35 20.87 -9.21
CA PRO A 191 -2.39 21.90 -9.32
C PRO A 191 -2.40 22.88 -8.14
N VAL A 192 -1.99 22.45 -6.93
CA VAL A 192 -1.86 23.33 -5.76
C VAL A 192 -0.70 24.30 -5.94
N ALA A 193 0.48 23.80 -6.29
CA ALA A 193 1.69 24.59 -6.52
C ALA A 193 1.51 25.59 -7.68
N ARG A 194 0.96 25.16 -8.83
CA ARG A 194 0.64 26.06 -9.95
C ARG A 194 -0.34 27.16 -9.53
N ALA A 195 -1.38 26.83 -8.76
CA ALA A 195 -2.32 27.84 -8.27
C ALA A 195 -1.67 28.83 -7.29
N ALA A 196 -0.85 28.34 -6.36
CA ALA A 196 -0.12 29.17 -5.40
C ALA A 196 0.94 30.06 -6.06
N LEU A 197 1.60 29.60 -7.12
CA LEU A 197 2.55 30.41 -7.90
C LEU A 197 1.87 31.46 -8.81
N GLY A 198 0.59 31.24 -9.16
CA GLY A 198 -0.20 32.13 -10.02
C GLY A 198 -0.36 31.64 -11.47
N ASP A 199 0.08 30.42 -11.78
CA ASP A 199 0.06 29.84 -13.13
C ASP A 199 -1.32 29.26 -13.53
N SER A 200 -2.27 29.17 -12.57
CA SER A 200 -3.63 28.67 -12.80
C SER A 200 -4.59 29.08 -11.69
N PRO A 201 -5.92 29.11 -11.90
CA PRO A 201 -6.87 29.32 -10.81
C PRO A 201 -6.86 28.15 -9.79
N PRO A 202 -7.13 28.41 -8.50
CA PRO A 202 -7.23 27.37 -7.48
C PRO A 202 -8.44 26.47 -7.75
N ARG A 203 -8.34 25.19 -7.38
CA ARG A 203 -9.48 24.27 -7.38
C ARG A 203 -10.13 24.25 -6.00
N PRO A 204 -11.46 24.28 -5.87
CA PRO A 204 -12.12 24.17 -4.57
C PRO A 204 -11.83 22.81 -3.92
N ALA A 205 -11.53 22.82 -2.62
CA ALA A 205 -11.23 21.62 -1.84
C ALA A 205 -12.33 20.54 -1.97
N ARG A 206 -13.61 20.94 -1.90
CA ARG A 206 -14.77 20.05 -2.11
C ARG A 206 -14.75 19.32 -3.46
N VAL A 207 -14.35 19.99 -4.54
CA VAL A 207 -14.30 19.41 -5.90
C VAL A 207 -13.14 18.43 -6.03
N PHE A 208 -12.03 18.74 -5.37
CA PHE A 208 -10.89 17.84 -5.27
C PHE A 208 -11.26 16.57 -4.49
N LEU A 209 -11.83 16.69 -3.29
CA LEU A 209 -12.26 15.56 -2.46
C LEU A 209 -13.34 14.73 -3.14
N ALA A 210 -14.40 15.33 -3.70
CA ALA A 210 -15.44 14.60 -4.42
C ALA A 210 -14.88 13.74 -5.56
N LYS A 211 -13.88 14.26 -6.31
CA LYS A 211 -13.20 13.52 -7.38
C LYS A 211 -12.24 12.42 -6.88
N ARG A 212 -11.84 12.45 -5.61
CA ARG A 212 -11.07 11.37 -4.96
C ARG A 212 -12.01 10.29 -4.42
N VAL A 213 -13.00 10.69 -3.62
CA VAL A 213 -14.05 9.82 -3.08
C VAL A 213 -14.68 9.01 -4.19
N ALA A 214 -15.22 9.67 -5.23
CA ALA A 214 -15.90 8.98 -6.32
C ALA A 214 -14.99 8.07 -7.16
N ARG A 215 -13.66 8.23 -7.13
CA ARG A 215 -12.74 7.30 -7.80
C ARG A 215 -12.43 6.08 -6.93
N LEU A 216 -12.18 6.30 -5.64
CA LEU A 216 -11.50 5.32 -4.79
C LEU A 216 -12.47 4.60 -3.85
N VAL A 217 -13.28 5.35 -3.11
CA VAL A 217 -14.12 4.84 -2.01
C VAL A 217 -15.10 3.75 -2.45
N PRO A 218 -15.80 3.83 -3.60
CA PRO A 218 -16.71 2.76 -4.03
C PRO A 218 -16.03 1.40 -4.24
N ALA A 219 -14.81 1.37 -4.78
CA ALA A 219 -14.09 0.12 -4.99
C ALA A 219 -13.45 -0.40 -3.70
N TYR A 220 -12.95 0.49 -2.84
CA TYR A 220 -12.50 0.14 -1.49
C TYR A 220 -13.61 -0.49 -0.65
N PHE A 221 -14.77 0.17 -0.54
CA PHE A 221 -15.91 -0.35 0.22
C PHE A 221 -16.45 -1.66 -0.36
N ALA A 222 -16.48 -1.81 -1.69
CA ALA A 222 -16.87 -3.09 -2.30
C ALA A 222 -15.95 -4.24 -1.85
N VAL A 223 -14.64 -4.03 -1.85
CA VAL A 223 -13.66 -5.05 -1.42
C VAL A 223 -13.76 -5.29 0.09
N VAL A 224 -13.75 -4.25 0.92
CA VAL A 224 -13.89 -4.36 2.38
C VAL A 224 -15.17 -5.11 2.77
N LEU A 225 -16.32 -4.76 2.19
CA LEU A 225 -17.60 -5.42 2.50
C LEU A 225 -17.61 -6.88 2.04
N ILE A 226 -17.08 -7.19 0.85
CA ILE A 226 -17.00 -8.58 0.36
C ILE A 226 -16.09 -9.40 1.27
N VAL A 227 -14.89 -8.92 1.56
CA VAL A 227 -13.91 -9.65 2.38
C VAL A 227 -14.41 -9.82 3.81
N TRP A 228 -14.93 -8.75 4.43
CA TRP A 228 -15.49 -8.82 5.78
C TRP A 228 -16.67 -9.79 5.88
N THR A 229 -17.56 -9.82 4.88
CA THR A 229 -18.69 -10.77 4.85
C THR A 229 -18.20 -12.23 4.72
N LEU A 230 -17.15 -12.46 3.93
CA LEU A 230 -16.56 -13.80 3.77
C LEU A 230 -15.76 -14.27 4.99
N THR A 231 -15.19 -13.35 5.78
CA THR A 231 -14.46 -13.67 7.02
C THR A 231 -15.35 -13.69 8.27
N ASN A 232 -16.55 -13.11 8.21
CA ASN A 232 -17.53 -13.07 9.31
C ASN A 232 -18.87 -13.73 8.90
N PRO A 233 -18.90 -15.07 8.67
CA PRO A 233 -20.10 -15.78 8.20
C PRO A 233 -21.21 -15.92 9.25
N GLU A 234 -20.92 -15.64 10.52
CA GLU A 234 -21.82 -15.82 11.66
C GLU A 234 -21.93 -14.52 12.47
N LEU A 235 -23.12 -14.23 13.01
CA LEU A 235 -23.36 -13.05 13.84
C LEU A 235 -22.88 -13.27 15.29
N PRO A 236 -22.39 -12.23 15.99
CA PRO A 236 -22.38 -10.84 15.57
C PRO A 236 -21.32 -10.49 14.51
N GLY A 237 -20.22 -11.23 14.40
CA GLY A 237 -19.07 -10.83 13.57
C GLY A 237 -18.32 -9.62 14.14
N ASN A 238 -17.18 -9.27 13.54
CA ASN A 238 -16.32 -8.20 14.02
C ASN A 238 -16.73 -6.82 13.46
N TRP A 239 -17.78 -6.21 14.05
CA TRP A 239 -18.23 -4.87 13.67
C TRP A 239 -17.19 -3.77 13.94
N GLN A 240 -16.31 -3.95 14.93
CA GLN A 240 -15.26 -2.97 15.21
C GLN A 240 -14.28 -2.87 14.03
N ASP A 241 -13.82 -4.01 13.52
CA ASP A 241 -13.00 -4.10 12.31
C ASP A 241 -13.67 -3.42 11.11
N LEU A 242 -14.94 -3.71 10.86
CA LEU A 242 -15.69 -3.12 9.73
C LEU A 242 -15.78 -1.60 9.84
N VAL A 243 -16.15 -1.08 11.01
CA VAL A 243 -16.25 0.38 11.23
C VAL A 243 -14.91 1.06 11.04
N LEU A 244 -13.82 0.48 11.57
CA LEU A 244 -12.46 1.01 11.43
C LEU A 244 -11.95 0.98 9.98
N HIS A 245 -12.34 -0.02 9.19
CA HIS A 245 -12.05 -0.05 7.75
C HIS A 245 -12.89 0.98 6.99
N LEU A 246 -14.21 1.02 7.18
CA LEU A 246 -15.10 1.98 6.48
C LEU A 246 -14.80 3.45 6.80
N THR A 247 -14.27 3.75 8.00
CA THR A 247 -13.81 5.10 8.39
C THR A 247 -12.34 5.38 8.08
N PHE A 248 -11.60 4.42 7.52
CA PHE A 248 -10.15 4.47 7.30
C PHE A 248 -9.31 4.65 8.58
N THR A 249 -9.87 4.38 9.77
CA THR A 249 -9.18 4.55 11.06
C THR A 249 -8.49 3.30 11.59
N HIS A 250 -8.65 2.14 10.94
CA HIS A 250 -7.92 0.89 11.23
C HIS A 250 -6.40 1.07 11.30
N VAL A 251 -5.85 2.02 10.55
CA VAL A 251 -4.41 2.36 10.56
C VAL A 251 -3.89 2.83 11.94
N TYR A 252 -4.77 3.26 12.84
CA TYR A 252 -4.43 3.67 14.21
C TYR A 252 -4.54 2.52 15.24
N SER A 253 -4.66 1.26 14.79
CA SER A 253 -4.76 0.10 15.66
C SER A 253 -3.86 -1.03 15.19
N ASP A 254 -2.89 -1.43 16.02
CA ASP A 254 -2.01 -2.57 15.72
C ASP A 254 -2.78 -3.89 15.52
N THR A 255 -3.97 -4.01 16.12
CA THR A 255 -4.89 -5.13 15.94
C THR A 255 -5.55 -5.11 14.56
N TYR A 256 -6.10 -3.96 14.15
CA TYR A 256 -6.99 -3.89 12.98
C TYR A 256 -6.33 -3.46 11.67
N ILE A 257 -5.10 -2.91 11.72
CA ILE A 257 -4.40 -2.34 10.54
C ILE A 257 -4.27 -3.29 9.33
N PHE A 258 -4.23 -4.62 9.55
CA PHE A 258 -4.09 -5.63 8.50
C PHE A 258 -5.24 -6.67 8.47
N TRP A 259 -6.34 -6.42 9.17
CA TRP A 259 -7.32 -7.47 9.52
C TRP A 259 -8.20 -7.88 8.35
N THR A 260 -9.08 -6.99 7.86
CA THR A 260 -9.90 -7.27 6.67
C THR A 260 -9.03 -7.41 5.42
N ASP A 261 -8.21 -6.41 5.08
CA ASP A 261 -7.37 -6.38 3.89
C ASP A 261 -5.97 -5.85 4.27
N GLY A 262 -4.95 -6.70 4.18
CA GLY A 262 -3.58 -6.39 4.62
C GLY A 262 -3.03 -5.09 4.05
N PRO A 263 -2.91 -4.93 2.72
CA PRO A 263 -2.44 -3.69 2.08
C PRO A 263 -3.31 -2.43 2.29
N ALA A 264 -4.52 -2.53 2.87
CA ALA A 264 -5.46 -1.40 2.99
C ALA A 264 -4.93 -0.19 3.78
N TRP A 265 -4.00 -0.40 4.73
CA TRP A 265 -3.39 0.65 5.55
C TRP A 265 -2.87 1.84 4.70
N SER A 266 -2.28 1.55 3.55
CA SER A 266 -1.69 2.59 2.69
C SER A 266 -2.75 3.45 1.99
N LEU A 267 -3.95 2.90 1.81
CA LEU A 267 -5.09 3.61 1.24
C LEU A 267 -5.78 4.48 2.30
N ALA A 268 -5.77 4.05 3.56
CA ALA A 268 -6.13 4.91 4.68
C ALA A 268 -5.18 6.11 4.78
N ASP A 269 -3.87 5.90 4.71
CA ASP A 269 -2.87 6.98 4.65
C ASP A 269 -3.14 7.96 3.49
N GLU A 270 -3.38 7.44 2.28
CA GLU A 270 -3.73 8.30 1.14
C GLU A 270 -4.98 9.16 1.41
N MET A 271 -6.03 8.60 2.02
CA MET A 271 -7.23 9.35 2.38
C MET A 271 -6.95 10.47 3.40
N HIS A 272 -6.10 10.21 4.41
CA HIS A 272 -5.63 11.24 5.34
C HIS A 272 -4.82 12.34 4.62
N PHE A 273 -3.94 11.99 3.69
CA PHE A 273 -3.19 12.97 2.88
C PHE A 273 -4.09 13.78 1.94
N TYR A 274 -5.20 13.21 1.46
CA TYR A 274 -6.20 13.96 0.69
C TYR A 274 -6.94 14.97 1.56
N LEU A 275 -7.36 14.59 2.78
CA LEU A 275 -7.97 15.54 3.73
C LEU A 275 -6.98 16.65 4.12
N LEU A 276 -5.73 16.28 4.44
CA LEU A 276 -4.65 17.21 4.74
C LEU A 276 -4.43 18.22 3.61
N LEU A 277 -4.31 17.76 2.36
CA LEU A 277 -4.09 18.66 1.22
C LEU A 277 -5.33 19.49 0.86
N ALA A 278 -6.53 19.00 1.14
CA ALA A 278 -7.77 19.77 1.00
C ALA A 278 -7.82 20.98 1.95
N ILE A 279 -7.13 20.91 3.09
CA ILE A 279 -6.95 22.02 4.05
C ILE A 279 -5.73 22.87 3.67
N LEU A 280 -4.55 22.24 3.51
CA LEU A 280 -3.29 22.95 3.29
C LEU A 280 -3.20 23.64 1.92
N GLY A 281 -3.81 23.08 0.87
CA GLY A 281 -3.77 23.66 -0.48
C GLY A 281 -4.40 25.06 -0.55
N PRO A 282 -5.64 25.26 -0.06
CA PRO A 282 -6.26 26.58 0.07
C PRO A 282 -5.48 27.54 0.99
N LEU A 283 -4.86 27.05 2.07
CA LEU A 283 -4.04 27.87 2.97
C LEU A 283 -2.76 28.35 2.27
N ALA A 284 -2.02 27.46 1.60
CA ALA A 284 -0.85 27.80 0.80
C ALA A 284 -1.20 28.80 -0.30
N TYR A 285 -2.31 28.61 -1.01
CA TYR A 285 -2.79 29.58 -2.01
C TYR A 285 -3.08 30.96 -1.40
N LYS A 286 -3.78 31.03 -0.25
CA LYS A 286 -4.06 32.29 0.46
C LYS A 286 -2.76 32.98 0.91
N ALA A 287 -1.80 32.24 1.44
CA ALA A 287 -0.50 32.75 1.87
C ALA A 287 0.31 33.30 0.68
N CYS A 288 0.51 32.49 -0.37
CA CYS A 288 1.26 32.90 -1.56
C CYS A 288 0.62 34.08 -2.31
N ARG A 289 -0.71 34.22 -2.27
CA ARG A 289 -1.41 35.39 -2.85
C ARG A 289 -1.07 36.72 -2.20
N ARG A 290 -0.62 36.75 -0.95
CA ARG A 290 -0.17 37.97 -0.26
C ARG A 290 1.26 38.38 -0.67
N LEU A 291 1.97 37.52 -1.41
CA LEU A 291 3.36 37.73 -1.79
C LEU A 291 3.46 38.16 -3.26
N ALA A 292 4.15 39.27 -3.52
CA ALA A 292 4.40 39.76 -4.88
C ALA A 292 5.42 38.89 -5.63
N SER A 293 6.51 38.47 -4.97
CA SER A 293 7.63 37.75 -5.60
C SER A 293 7.35 36.24 -5.79
N ARG A 294 7.58 35.73 -7.01
CA ARG A 294 7.55 34.28 -7.29
C ARG A 294 8.56 33.50 -6.43
N ARG A 295 9.71 34.09 -6.09
CA ARG A 295 10.71 33.47 -5.18
C ARG A 295 10.15 33.32 -3.76
N ALA A 296 9.46 34.34 -3.25
CA ALA A 296 8.83 34.26 -1.93
C ALA A 296 7.69 33.22 -1.89
N ARG A 297 6.90 33.11 -2.97
CA ARG A 297 5.88 32.05 -3.11
C ARG A 297 6.51 30.66 -3.12
N LEU A 298 7.61 30.46 -3.85
CA LEU A 298 8.38 29.20 -3.83
C LEU A 298 8.94 28.90 -2.44
N ALA A 299 9.49 29.89 -1.73
CA ALA A 299 10.00 29.72 -0.38
C ALA A 299 8.90 29.26 0.61
N VAL A 300 7.69 29.83 0.53
CA VAL A 300 6.54 29.36 1.35
C VAL A 300 6.13 27.93 1.00
N LEU A 301 6.08 27.57 -0.29
CA LEU A 301 5.74 26.20 -0.70
C LEU A 301 6.80 25.18 -0.25
N LEU A 302 8.09 25.50 -0.44
CA LEU A 302 9.21 24.65 -0.01
C LEU A 302 9.29 24.56 1.52
N GLY A 303 9.06 25.67 2.23
CA GLY A 303 8.98 25.70 3.69
C GLY A 303 7.86 24.81 4.21
N GLY A 304 6.65 24.92 3.65
CA GLY A 304 5.52 24.05 4.01
C GLY A 304 5.79 22.57 3.75
N VAL A 305 6.37 22.23 2.59
CA VAL A 305 6.78 20.84 2.29
C VAL A 305 7.87 20.35 3.25
N GLY A 306 8.86 21.20 3.56
CA GLY A 306 9.90 20.93 4.54
C GLY A 306 9.35 20.70 5.94
N THR A 307 8.34 21.46 6.37
CA THR A 307 7.64 21.26 7.65
C THR A 307 6.93 19.91 7.71
N LEU A 308 6.28 19.47 6.63
CA LEU A 308 5.62 18.15 6.58
C LEU A 308 6.65 17.00 6.65
N ALA A 309 7.75 17.12 5.91
CA ALA A 309 8.83 16.14 5.96
C ALA A 309 9.49 16.11 7.35
N ALA A 310 9.81 17.27 7.92
CA ALA A 310 10.38 17.39 9.26
C ALA A 310 9.45 16.80 10.33
N ALA A 311 8.14 17.08 10.29
CA ALA A 311 7.19 16.52 11.25
C ALA A 311 7.18 14.99 11.23
N SER A 312 7.21 14.38 10.04
CA SER A 312 7.29 12.92 9.89
C SER A 312 8.61 12.33 10.38
N LEU A 313 9.73 12.96 10.02
CA LEU A 313 11.05 12.51 10.43
C LEU A 313 11.26 12.67 11.95
N THR A 314 10.83 13.78 12.53
CA THR A 314 10.84 13.99 13.99
C THR A 314 9.94 12.98 14.69
N TYR A 315 8.72 12.71 14.20
CA TYR A 315 7.85 11.66 14.77
C TYR A 315 8.55 10.30 14.78
N LYS A 316 9.16 9.90 13.66
CA LYS A 316 9.92 8.65 13.53
C LYS A 316 11.17 8.59 14.40
N ILE A 317 11.91 9.70 14.52
CA ILE A 317 13.07 9.81 15.41
C ILE A 317 12.65 9.66 16.87
N VAL A 318 11.60 10.36 17.30
CA VAL A 318 11.08 10.29 18.67
C VAL A 318 10.55 8.89 18.98
N ALA A 319 9.78 8.28 18.06
CA ALA A 319 9.30 6.91 18.23
C ALA A 319 10.46 5.91 18.37
N GLY A 320 11.47 5.96 17.48
CA GLY A 320 12.51 4.93 17.40
C GLY A 320 13.70 5.10 18.33
N PHE A 321 14.08 6.34 18.65
CA PHE A 321 15.32 6.64 19.38
C PHE A 321 15.11 7.33 20.73
N VAL A 322 13.90 7.83 21.02
CA VAL A 322 13.57 8.45 22.32
C VAL A 322 12.63 7.57 23.12
N ASN A 323 11.59 7.02 22.47
CA ASN A 323 10.56 6.21 23.12
C ASN A 323 10.79 4.69 22.98
N ASP A 324 11.80 4.27 22.21
CA ASP A 324 12.12 2.86 21.87
C ASP A 324 10.89 2.01 21.52
N VAL A 325 10.02 2.56 20.66
CA VAL A 325 8.75 1.92 20.29
C VAL A 325 9.04 0.58 19.59
N PRO A 326 8.36 -0.53 19.99
CA PRO A 326 8.52 -1.84 19.36
C PRO A 326 8.33 -1.81 17.84
N LYS A 327 9.11 -2.61 17.10
CA LYS A 327 9.11 -2.63 15.63
C LYS A 327 7.79 -3.14 15.03
N ASP A 328 7.07 -3.93 15.81
CA ASP A 328 5.75 -4.50 15.55
C ASP A 328 4.59 -3.60 16.02
N ALA A 329 4.86 -2.38 16.51
CA ALA A 329 3.85 -1.33 16.67
C ALA A 329 3.47 -0.75 15.30
N TRP A 330 2.82 -1.57 14.48
CA TRP A 330 2.50 -1.28 13.08
C TRP A 330 1.79 0.06 12.89
N SER A 331 0.85 0.43 13.74
CA SER A 331 0.13 1.71 13.71
C SER A 331 1.03 2.95 13.85
N VAL A 332 2.17 2.81 14.55
CA VAL A 332 3.19 3.87 14.66
C VAL A 332 4.01 3.94 13.38
N TRP A 333 4.50 2.81 12.87
CA TRP A 333 5.43 2.78 11.73
C TRP A 333 4.75 2.91 10.36
N PHE A 334 3.49 2.52 10.26
CA PHE A 334 2.66 2.51 9.06
C PHE A 334 1.56 3.58 9.09
N GLY A 335 1.41 4.32 10.19
CA GLY A 335 0.45 5.42 10.29
C GLY A 335 0.81 6.66 9.45
N PRO A 336 -0.17 7.53 9.20
CA PRO A 336 -0.03 8.61 8.23
C PRO A 336 1.02 9.65 8.63
N VAL A 337 1.31 9.80 9.93
CA VAL A 337 2.37 10.69 10.41
C VAL A 337 3.76 10.15 10.02
N ALA A 338 3.99 8.84 10.13
CA ALA A 338 5.26 8.19 9.77
C ALA A 338 5.51 8.09 8.26
N LYS A 339 4.46 8.14 7.43
CA LYS A 339 4.57 8.15 5.96
C LYS A 339 4.44 9.54 5.33
N LEU A 340 4.17 10.60 6.11
CA LEU A 340 3.94 11.96 5.61
C LEU A 340 5.14 12.53 4.81
N ASP A 341 6.38 12.15 5.14
CA ASP A 341 7.56 12.54 4.36
C ASP A 341 7.60 11.92 2.95
N LEU A 342 7.10 10.69 2.76
CA LEU A 342 7.00 10.06 1.44
C LEU A 342 6.05 10.87 0.53
N PHE A 343 4.92 11.33 1.09
CA PHE A 343 3.99 12.24 0.41
C PHE A 343 4.63 13.62 0.18
N ALA A 344 5.38 14.14 1.17
CA ALA A 344 6.10 15.41 1.06
C ALA A 344 7.20 15.39 -0.02
N ILE A 345 7.89 14.27 -0.25
CA ILE A 345 8.82 14.08 -1.38
C ILE A 345 8.08 14.23 -2.72
N GLY A 346 6.86 13.68 -2.83
CA GLY A 346 5.98 13.91 -3.98
C GLY A 346 5.59 15.39 -4.15
N LEU A 347 5.23 16.07 -3.05
CA LEU A 347 4.93 17.51 -3.05
C LEU A 347 6.15 18.36 -3.45
N LEU A 348 7.36 18.00 -2.99
CA LEU A 348 8.61 18.66 -3.37
C LEU A 348 8.84 18.58 -4.88
N MET A 349 8.67 17.38 -5.45
CA MET A 349 8.74 17.15 -6.89
C MET A 349 7.70 17.99 -7.66
N ALA A 350 6.50 18.17 -7.09
CA ALA A 350 5.46 19.02 -7.68
C ALA A 350 5.81 20.52 -7.64
N VAL A 351 6.34 21.01 -6.52
CA VAL A 351 6.80 22.39 -6.37
C VAL A 351 7.96 22.67 -7.31
N ALA A 352 8.92 21.74 -7.46
CA ALA A 352 9.98 21.83 -8.46
C ALA A 352 9.41 21.89 -9.90
N ALA A 353 8.47 21.00 -10.24
CA ALA A 353 7.87 20.95 -11.57
C ALA A 353 7.08 22.21 -11.95
N ALA A 354 6.41 22.85 -10.98
CA ALA A 354 5.68 24.11 -11.13
C ALA A 354 6.60 25.35 -11.04
N GLY A 355 7.69 25.26 -10.28
CA GLY A 355 8.76 26.26 -10.22
C GLY A 355 9.57 26.38 -11.51
N GLY A 356 9.39 25.44 -12.46
CA GLY A 356 10.03 25.46 -13.77
C GLY A 356 11.21 24.50 -13.92
N VAL A 357 11.50 23.65 -12.93
CA VAL A 357 12.60 22.68 -13.01
C VAL A 357 12.36 21.71 -14.16
N ARG A 358 13.35 21.58 -15.04
CA ARG A 358 13.37 20.64 -16.16
C ARG A 358 14.76 20.01 -16.34
N LEU A 359 14.79 18.71 -16.56
CA LEU A 359 15.99 17.92 -16.85
C LEU A 359 16.24 17.90 -18.36
N ASN A 360 16.62 19.05 -18.90
CA ASN A 360 16.78 19.25 -20.35
C ASN A 360 17.97 18.46 -20.93
N GLN A 361 19.09 18.40 -20.21
CA GLN A 361 20.30 17.71 -20.67
C GLN A 361 20.19 16.19 -20.45
N ARG A 362 20.61 15.39 -21.45
CA ARG A 362 20.56 13.91 -21.37
C ARG A 362 21.27 13.36 -20.13
N TRP A 363 22.44 13.91 -19.80
CA TRP A 363 23.24 13.49 -18.64
C TRP A 363 22.53 13.77 -17.30
N LYS A 364 21.78 14.87 -17.16
CA LYS A 364 21.02 15.16 -15.92
C LYS A 364 19.90 14.15 -15.70
N ARG A 365 19.27 13.67 -16.79
CA ARG A 365 18.27 12.59 -16.72
C ARG A 365 18.92 11.27 -16.34
N ALA A 366 20.05 10.93 -16.97
CA ALA A 366 20.82 9.74 -16.63
C ALA A 366 21.30 9.76 -15.17
N ALA A 367 21.88 10.87 -14.71
CA ALA A 367 22.27 11.05 -13.30
C ALA A 367 21.07 10.94 -12.34
N SER A 368 19.93 11.58 -12.64
CA SER A 368 18.71 11.43 -11.83
C SER A 368 18.23 9.99 -11.77
N ALA A 369 18.25 9.24 -12.89
CA ALA A 369 17.86 7.84 -12.93
C ALA A 369 18.86 6.93 -12.18
N ILE A 370 20.17 7.14 -12.37
CA ILE A 370 21.25 6.35 -11.74
C ILE A 370 21.31 6.62 -10.24
N CYS A 371 21.28 7.88 -9.81
CA CYS A 371 21.20 8.22 -8.38
C CYS A 371 19.91 7.69 -7.76
N GLY A 372 18.77 7.78 -8.47
CA GLY A 372 17.50 7.26 -7.98
C GLY A 372 17.50 5.73 -7.81
N ALA A 373 17.96 4.99 -8.83
CA ALA A 373 18.12 3.55 -8.75
C ALA A 373 19.18 3.13 -7.72
N GLY A 374 20.28 3.87 -7.63
CA GLY A 374 21.34 3.67 -6.64
C GLY A 374 20.85 3.83 -5.21
N LEU A 375 20.01 4.85 -4.91
CA LEU A 375 19.39 5.00 -3.60
C LEU A 375 18.45 3.84 -3.25
N ILE A 376 17.69 3.33 -4.22
CA ILE A 376 16.84 2.15 -4.01
C ILE A 376 17.71 0.93 -3.68
N VAL A 377 18.71 0.64 -4.52
CA VAL A 377 19.63 -0.50 -4.31
C VAL A 377 20.39 -0.38 -2.99
N VAL A 378 20.92 0.79 -2.65
CA VAL A 378 21.62 1.01 -1.37
C VAL A 378 20.68 0.83 -0.18
N ALA A 379 19.44 1.33 -0.23
CA ALA A 379 18.45 1.09 0.83
C ALA A 379 18.13 -0.39 1.04
N HIS A 380 18.17 -1.21 -0.02
CA HIS A 380 17.99 -2.66 0.10
C HIS A 380 19.26 -3.32 0.69
N LEU A 381 20.43 -3.07 0.10
CA LEU A 381 21.72 -3.66 0.51
C LEU A 381 22.18 -3.24 1.93
N THR A 382 21.64 -2.14 2.45
CA THR A 382 21.94 -1.64 3.81
C THR A 382 20.80 -1.88 4.81
N LYS A 383 19.75 -2.64 4.43
CA LYS A 383 18.68 -3.06 5.33
C LYS A 383 19.30 -3.95 6.43
N PRO A 384 19.41 -3.50 7.69
CA PRO A 384 20.15 -4.26 8.69
C PRO A 384 19.33 -5.45 9.17
N PRO A 385 19.95 -6.60 9.45
CA PRO A 385 19.27 -7.71 10.10
C PRO A 385 18.72 -7.27 11.47
N GLY A 386 17.39 -7.13 11.55
CA GLY A 386 16.65 -7.00 12.81
C GLY A 386 16.82 -5.71 13.63
N ASN A 387 17.44 -4.64 13.12
CA ASN A 387 17.61 -3.39 13.90
C ASN A 387 17.39 -2.05 13.18
N GLN A 388 17.37 -0.97 13.98
CA GLN A 388 16.57 0.26 13.82
C GLN A 388 16.63 1.09 12.51
N PRO A 389 17.64 1.04 11.61
CA PRO A 389 17.62 1.81 10.36
C PRO A 389 16.42 1.63 9.41
N GLU A 390 15.58 0.59 9.57
CA GLU A 390 14.32 0.40 8.80
C GLU A 390 13.41 1.65 8.81
N VAL A 391 13.43 2.41 9.92
CA VAL A 391 12.66 3.65 10.14
C VAL A 391 12.77 4.66 8.98
N PHE A 392 13.92 4.76 8.32
CA PHE A 392 14.16 5.71 7.22
C PHE A 392 14.23 5.06 5.84
N MET A 393 14.21 3.73 5.72
CA MET A 393 14.38 3.06 4.44
C MET A 393 13.26 3.43 3.46
N HIS A 394 12.01 3.53 3.93
CA HIS A 394 10.89 4.02 3.12
C HIS A 394 11.11 5.44 2.58
N THR A 395 11.79 6.31 3.34
CA THR A 395 12.15 7.69 2.92
C THR A 395 13.23 7.67 1.84
N ILE A 396 14.24 6.81 1.98
CA ILE A 396 15.33 6.67 1.00
C ILE A 396 14.78 6.10 -0.32
N VAL A 397 13.95 5.04 -0.25
CA VAL A 397 13.29 4.46 -1.43
C VAL A 397 12.34 5.47 -2.07
N ALA A 398 11.52 6.21 -1.31
CA ALA A 398 10.69 7.30 -1.86
C ALA A 398 11.52 8.35 -2.60
N THR A 399 12.65 8.76 -2.03
CA THR A 399 13.58 9.71 -2.67
C THR A 399 14.15 9.13 -3.97
N GLY A 400 14.56 7.86 -3.95
CA GLY A 400 15.02 7.14 -5.15
C GLY A 400 13.94 7.06 -6.23
N CYS A 401 12.73 6.66 -5.88
CA CYS A 401 11.56 6.65 -6.76
C CYS A 401 11.27 8.04 -7.35
N ALA A 402 11.32 9.10 -6.54
CA ALA A 402 11.10 10.47 -7.00
C ALA A 402 12.15 10.91 -8.02
N LEU A 403 13.43 10.55 -7.84
CA LEU A 403 14.50 10.83 -8.80
C LEU A 403 14.35 10.01 -10.10
N VAL A 404 13.93 8.74 -10.02
CA VAL A 404 13.62 7.92 -11.20
C VAL A 404 12.42 8.49 -11.97
N ILE A 405 11.33 8.85 -11.29
CA ILE A 405 10.15 9.47 -11.90
C ILE A 405 10.51 10.84 -12.49
N ALA A 406 11.30 11.67 -11.79
CA ALA A 406 11.74 12.97 -12.28
C ALA A 406 12.54 12.86 -13.59
N SER A 407 13.39 11.83 -13.72
CA SER A 407 14.23 11.58 -14.90
C SER A 407 13.44 11.45 -16.21
N THR A 408 12.17 11.03 -16.15
CA THR A 408 11.28 10.80 -17.31
C THR A 408 10.13 11.80 -17.41
N THR A 409 9.77 12.48 -16.32
CA THR A 409 8.58 13.35 -16.24
C THR A 409 8.89 14.84 -16.25
N LEU A 410 10.09 15.25 -15.80
CA LEU A 410 10.54 16.64 -15.82
C LEU A 410 11.34 16.97 -17.09
N ILE A 411 11.10 16.23 -18.18
CA ILE A 411 11.85 16.36 -19.44
C ILE A 411 11.20 17.38 -20.38
N PRO A 412 11.96 17.93 -21.35
CA PRO A 412 11.37 18.58 -22.52
C PRO A 412 10.85 17.52 -23.50
N GLY A 413 9.64 17.71 -24.01
CA GLY A 413 9.04 16.86 -25.04
C GLY A 413 8.29 15.63 -24.51
N ALA A 414 8.16 14.60 -25.36
CA ALA A 414 7.39 13.40 -25.07
C ALA A 414 8.15 12.40 -24.17
N PRO A 415 7.45 11.66 -23.28
CA PRO A 415 8.06 10.63 -22.43
C PRO A 415 8.67 9.47 -23.24
N PRO A 416 9.58 8.68 -22.64
CA PRO A 416 10.14 7.48 -23.27
C PRO A 416 9.05 6.51 -23.73
N ARG A 417 9.25 5.87 -24.91
CA ARG A 417 8.28 4.92 -25.50
C ARG A 417 7.82 3.82 -24.54
N LEU A 418 8.67 3.38 -23.62
CA LEU A 418 8.33 2.38 -22.60
C LEU A 418 7.19 2.82 -21.67
N LEU A 419 7.11 4.12 -21.32
CA LEU A 419 6.00 4.68 -20.51
C LEU A 419 4.68 4.78 -21.31
N SER A 420 4.74 4.59 -22.63
CA SER A 420 3.57 4.51 -23.52
C SER A 420 3.21 3.06 -23.91
N TRP A 421 3.86 2.03 -23.36
CA TRP A 421 3.57 0.64 -23.72
C TRP A 421 2.18 0.22 -23.22
N ARG A 422 1.28 -0.05 -24.16
CA ARG A 422 -0.16 -0.24 -23.91
C ARG A 422 -0.50 -1.23 -22.77
N PRO A 423 0.12 -2.42 -22.65
CA PRO A 423 -0.18 -3.35 -21.56
C PRO A 423 0.07 -2.75 -20.17
N LEU A 424 1.25 -2.15 -19.94
CA LEU A 424 1.56 -1.50 -18.65
C LEU A 424 0.71 -0.26 -18.39
N VAL A 425 0.31 0.50 -19.43
CA VAL A 425 -0.66 1.59 -19.26
C VAL A 425 -2.03 1.04 -18.83
N THR A 426 -2.52 -0.04 -19.43
CA THR A 426 -3.79 -0.67 -19.08
C THR A 426 -3.79 -1.21 -17.64
N VAL A 427 -2.74 -1.93 -17.23
CA VAL A 427 -2.56 -2.36 -15.83
C VAL A 427 -2.42 -1.15 -14.89
N GLY A 428 -1.74 -0.10 -15.33
CA GLY A 428 -1.55 1.14 -14.58
C GLY A 428 -2.83 1.94 -14.30
N LEU A 429 -3.77 1.90 -15.23
CA LEU A 429 -5.10 2.50 -15.06
C LEU A 429 -5.92 1.75 -13.99
N ALA A 430 -5.90 0.41 -14.04
CA ALA A 430 -6.58 -0.47 -13.08
C ALA A 430 -5.73 -0.80 -11.83
N SER A 431 -4.61 -0.10 -11.63
CA SER A 431 -3.63 -0.47 -10.58
C SER A 431 -4.20 -0.34 -9.16
N TYR A 432 -5.25 0.46 -8.98
CA TYR A 432 -5.91 0.64 -7.69
C TYR A 432 -6.78 -0.58 -7.37
N SER A 433 -7.68 -0.98 -8.28
CA SER A 433 -8.33 -2.30 -8.19
C SER A 433 -7.34 -3.46 -8.07
N LEU A 434 -6.19 -3.47 -8.74
CA LEU A 434 -5.18 -4.52 -8.57
C LEU A 434 -4.59 -4.54 -7.16
N TYR A 435 -4.29 -3.36 -6.62
CA TYR A 435 -3.79 -3.21 -5.26
C TYR A 435 -4.82 -3.64 -4.19
N LEU A 436 -6.12 -3.48 -4.44
CA LEU A 436 -7.17 -4.00 -3.56
C LEU A 436 -7.39 -5.51 -3.69
N TRP A 437 -7.48 -6.03 -4.91
CA TRP A 437 -7.96 -7.41 -5.13
C TRP A 437 -6.89 -8.48 -4.96
N HIS A 438 -5.61 -8.15 -5.08
CA HIS A 438 -4.56 -9.18 -5.08
C HIS A 438 -4.47 -9.96 -3.76
N GLU A 439 -4.63 -9.32 -2.60
CA GLU A 439 -4.50 -10.01 -1.31
C GLU A 439 -5.70 -10.93 -1.01
N PRO A 440 -6.97 -10.49 -1.18
CA PRO A 440 -8.14 -11.37 -1.13
C PRO A 440 -8.08 -12.55 -2.11
N ILE A 441 -7.57 -12.32 -3.33
CA ILE A 441 -7.39 -13.38 -4.33
C ILE A 441 -6.30 -14.36 -3.90
N LEU A 442 -5.21 -13.88 -3.30
CA LEU A 442 -4.15 -14.74 -2.76
C LEU A 442 -4.67 -15.59 -1.59
N ARG A 443 -5.47 -15.03 -0.67
CA ARG A 443 -6.18 -15.78 0.38
C ARG A 443 -7.05 -16.88 -0.23
N LEU A 444 -7.89 -16.53 -1.22
CA LEU A 444 -8.79 -17.47 -1.90
C LEU A 444 -8.02 -18.63 -2.57
N LEU A 445 -6.98 -18.32 -3.36
CA LEU A 445 -6.11 -19.31 -4.00
C LEU A 445 -5.46 -20.22 -2.94
N GLY A 446 -4.97 -19.65 -1.84
CA GLY A 446 -4.40 -20.39 -0.71
C GLY A 446 -5.38 -21.36 -0.05
N THR A 447 -6.65 -20.98 0.11
CA THR A 447 -7.68 -21.84 0.72
C THR A 447 -8.27 -22.89 -0.24
N SER A 448 -8.16 -22.68 -1.54
CA SER A 448 -8.75 -23.55 -2.57
C SER A 448 -8.00 -24.87 -2.81
N GLY A 449 -6.78 -25.02 -2.28
CA GLY A 449 -5.91 -26.16 -2.57
C GLY A 449 -5.30 -26.16 -3.97
N LEU A 450 -5.48 -25.08 -4.75
CA LEU A 450 -4.91 -24.94 -6.10
C LEU A 450 -3.42 -24.52 -6.11
N LEU A 451 -2.89 -24.07 -4.98
CA LEU A 451 -1.48 -23.69 -4.85
C LEU A 451 -0.63 -24.88 -4.37
N PRO A 452 0.64 -24.98 -4.83
CA PRO A 452 1.59 -25.99 -4.34
C PRO A 452 1.92 -25.81 -2.86
N GLU A 453 2.54 -26.82 -2.26
CA GLU A 453 3.07 -26.75 -0.90
C GLU A 453 4.11 -25.63 -0.76
N LYS A 454 3.98 -24.86 0.33
CA LYS A 454 4.78 -23.65 0.60
C LYS A 454 6.25 -23.99 0.90
N GLY A 455 7.09 -22.95 0.94
CA GLY A 455 8.49 -23.03 1.38
C GLY A 455 9.52 -23.16 0.27
N SER A 456 9.13 -23.50 -0.97
CA SER A 456 10.07 -23.58 -2.10
C SER A 456 9.98 -22.37 -3.05
N GLY A 457 11.10 -21.99 -3.65
CA GLY A 457 11.15 -20.95 -4.69
C GLY A 457 10.29 -21.26 -5.92
N TRP A 458 10.11 -22.55 -6.24
CA TRP A 458 9.16 -23.01 -7.25
C TRP A 458 7.70 -22.72 -6.84
N ALA A 459 7.31 -23.04 -5.61
CA ALA A 459 5.96 -22.78 -5.10
C ALA A 459 5.63 -21.28 -5.07
N PHE A 460 6.60 -20.44 -4.70
CA PHE A 460 6.54 -18.99 -4.87
C PHE A 460 6.27 -18.60 -6.33
N GLY A 461 7.08 -19.10 -7.28
CA GLY A 461 6.94 -18.76 -8.70
C GLY A 461 5.55 -19.11 -9.25
N VAL A 462 5.05 -20.31 -8.94
CA VAL A 462 3.69 -20.75 -9.32
C VAL A 462 2.63 -19.85 -8.68
N THR A 463 2.76 -19.54 -7.39
CA THR A 463 1.83 -18.67 -6.66
C THR A 463 1.78 -17.27 -7.26
N ALA A 464 2.93 -16.66 -7.56
CA ALA A 464 3.01 -15.34 -8.16
C ALA A 464 2.38 -15.29 -9.56
N VAL A 465 2.61 -16.30 -10.39
CA VAL A 465 2.00 -16.41 -11.72
C VAL A 465 0.48 -16.57 -11.63
N LEU A 466 -0.01 -17.50 -10.80
CA LEU A 466 -1.46 -17.73 -10.64
C LEU A 466 -2.17 -16.51 -10.03
N LEU A 467 -1.53 -15.86 -9.04
CA LEU A 467 -2.03 -14.62 -8.46
C LEU A 467 -2.18 -13.53 -9.52
N LEU A 468 -1.14 -13.22 -10.29
CA LEU A 468 -1.19 -12.17 -11.31
C LEU A 468 -2.16 -12.52 -12.45
N ALA A 469 -2.22 -13.79 -12.85
CA ALA A 469 -3.13 -14.27 -13.89
C ALA A 469 -4.61 -14.10 -13.52
N LEU A 470 -4.96 -14.19 -12.23
CA LEU A 470 -6.34 -14.00 -11.74
C LEU A 470 -6.60 -12.55 -11.31
N ALA A 471 -5.67 -11.91 -10.61
CA ALA A 471 -5.83 -10.57 -10.07
C ALA A 471 -5.86 -9.48 -11.15
N ILE A 472 -5.10 -9.60 -12.25
CA ILE A 472 -5.13 -8.60 -13.33
C ILE A 472 -6.51 -8.57 -14.04
N PRO A 473 -7.13 -9.69 -14.46
CA PRO A 473 -8.49 -9.69 -14.99
C PRO A 473 -9.54 -9.14 -14.00
N VAL A 474 -9.52 -9.59 -12.74
CA VAL A 474 -10.47 -9.09 -11.71
C VAL A 474 -10.30 -7.59 -11.49
N ALA A 475 -9.06 -7.11 -11.43
CA ALA A 475 -8.76 -5.68 -11.33
C ALA A 475 -9.30 -4.87 -12.51
N LEU A 476 -9.15 -5.39 -13.73
CA LEU A 476 -9.68 -4.74 -14.94
C LEU A 476 -11.21 -4.70 -14.96
N ILE A 477 -11.88 -5.75 -14.49
CA ILE A 477 -13.34 -5.79 -14.35
C ILE A 477 -13.79 -4.78 -13.28
N SER A 478 -13.19 -4.81 -12.09
CA SER A 478 -13.46 -3.89 -10.98
C SER A 478 -13.25 -2.42 -11.38
N TYR A 479 -12.15 -2.11 -12.08
CA TYR A 479 -11.88 -0.77 -12.60
C TYR A 479 -12.97 -0.30 -13.58
N HIS A 480 -13.41 -1.16 -14.50
CA HIS A 480 -14.41 -0.80 -15.50
C HIS A 480 -15.82 -0.66 -14.92
N ALA A 481 -16.20 -1.54 -13.98
CA ALA A 481 -17.51 -1.52 -13.35
C ALA A 481 -17.64 -0.40 -12.29
N ILE A 482 -16.61 -0.23 -11.45
CA ILE A 482 -16.69 0.61 -10.24
C ILE A 482 -15.92 1.93 -10.43
N GLU A 483 -14.57 1.91 -10.52
CA GLU A 483 -13.75 3.14 -10.56
C GLU A 483 -14.17 4.06 -11.72
N LYS A 484 -14.33 3.50 -12.93
CA LYS A 484 -14.68 4.25 -14.14
C LYS A 484 -16.10 4.84 -14.05
N THR A 485 -17.02 4.15 -13.40
CA THR A 485 -18.40 4.63 -13.19
C THR A 485 -18.43 5.79 -12.19
N GLY A 486 -17.74 5.67 -11.07
CA GLY A 486 -17.62 6.76 -10.11
C GLY A 486 -16.87 7.98 -10.67
N MET A 487 -15.84 7.77 -11.50
CA MET A 487 -15.18 8.87 -12.24
C MET A 487 -16.11 9.55 -13.26
N LYS A 488 -17.01 8.83 -13.93
CA LYS A 488 -18.05 9.43 -14.80
C LYS A 488 -19.02 10.27 -13.97
N LEU A 489 -19.49 9.77 -12.82
CA LEU A 489 -20.35 10.52 -11.92
C LEU A 489 -19.67 11.82 -11.46
N ALA A 490 -18.40 11.77 -11.07
CA ALA A 490 -17.65 12.99 -10.69
C ALA A 490 -17.37 13.96 -11.86
N ALA A 491 -17.57 13.54 -13.12
CA ALA A 491 -17.45 14.40 -14.29
C ALA A 491 -18.72 15.24 -14.56
N THR A 492 -19.85 14.93 -13.90
CA THR A 492 -21.05 15.78 -13.88
C THR A 492 -20.87 17.02 -13.00
N LEU A 493 -19.77 17.14 -12.25
CA LEU A 493 -19.43 18.33 -11.47
C LEU A 493 -18.52 19.28 -12.25
N ASP A 494 -18.92 20.55 -12.31
CA ASP A 494 -18.17 21.64 -12.93
C ASP A 494 -16.85 21.97 -12.17
N SER A 495 -16.16 23.04 -12.58
CA SER A 495 -14.92 23.48 -11.92
C SER A 495 -15.14 24.09 -10.52
N ARG A 496 -16.37 24.46 -10.17
CA ARG A 496 -16.79 25.08 -8.91
C ARG A 496 -17.50 24.08 -7.97
N GLY A 497 -17.85 22.90 -8.46
CA GLY A 497 -18.59 21.85 -7.74
C GLY A 497 -20.10 21.97 -7.82
N ARG A 498 -20.62 22.66 -8.84
CA ARG A 498 -22.04 22.66 -9.21
C ARG A 498 -22.31 21.50 -10.15
N ALA A 499 -23.57 21.08 -10.26
CA ALA A 499 -24.01 20.24 -11.37
C ALA A 499 -23.67 20.97 -12.68
N ARG A 500 -23.03 20.26 -13.60
CA ARG A 500 -22.61 20.79 -14.89
C ARG A 500 -23.84 20.88 -15.78
N ASP A 501 -24.17 22.08 -16.19
CA ASP A 501 -25.15 22.27 -17.25
C ASP A 501 -24.57 21.74 -18.57
N TYR A 502 -25.32 20.82 -19.19
CA TYR A 502 -25.00 20.24 -20.50
C TYR A 502 -25.79 20.92 -21.63
N TYR A 503 -26.78 21.77 -21.29
CA TYR A 503 -27.64 22.51 -22.21
C TYR A 503 -27.69 24.02 -21.85
N PRO A 504 -26.54 24.73 -21.88
CA PRO A 504 -26.46 26.16 -21.61
C PRO A 504 -27.16 26.96 -22.73
N GLY A 505 -28.47 27.10 -22.61
CA GLY A 505 -29.36 27.65 -23.63
C GLY A 505 -30.85 27.51 -23.28
N HIS A 506 -31.25 26.53 -22.45
CA HIS A 506 -32.61 26.43 -21.92
C HIS A 506 -32.79 27.16 -20.58
N ALA A 507 -32.27 28.39 -20.50
CA ALA A 507 -32.78 29.36 -19.54
C ALA A 507 -34.15 29.83 -20.06
N VAL A 508 -35.21 29.12 -19.67
CA VAL A 508 -36.59 29.54 -19.97
C VAL A 508 -36.81 30.88 -19.31
N HIS A 509 -37.04 31.93 -20.12
CA HIS A 509 -37.63 33.16 -19.63
C HIS A 509 -39.07 32.83 -19.20
N VAL A 510 -39.30 32.89 -17.89
CA VAL A 510 -40.62 32.89 -17.23
C VAL A 510 -40.75 34.22 -16.51
#